data_AF-A0A960ZGD2-F1
#
_entry.id   AF-A0A960ZGD2-F1
#
_cell.length_a   1.000
_cell.length_b   1.000
_cell.length_c   1.000
_cell.angle_alpha   90.00
_cell.angle_beta   90.00
_cell.angle_gamma   90.00
#
_symmetry.space_group_name_H-M   'P 1'
#
loop_
_entity.id
_entity.type
_entity.pdbx_description
1 polymer ?
#
loop_
_entity_poly.entity_id
_entity_poly.type
_entity_poly.pdbx_seq_one_letter_code
_entity_poly.pdbx_strand_id
1 'polypeptide(L)' 'MSHGTVKFFNYNKGFGFITQERGEDLFFHISEVQGQEPQDGDTVQFEIGQGNKGPCATSVRVN' A
#
# COMPACT_ATOMS: atom_id res chain seq x y z
N MET A 1 1.64 4.17 12.53
CA MET A 1 2.14 3.99 11.16
C MET A 1 2.90 2.67 11.08
N SER A 2 2.69 1.94 9.99
CA SER A 2 3.27 0.65 9.67
C SER A 2 4.21 0.79 8.48
N HIS A 3 5.15 -0.14 8.33
CA HIS A 3 6.12 -0.18 7.25
C HIS A 3 6.01 -1.48 6.45
N GLY A 4 6.43 -1.42 5.19
CA GLY A 4 6.44 -2.58 4.32
C GLY A 4 7.03 -2.26 2.95
N THR A 5 6.93 -3.23 2.06
CA THR A 5 7.44 -3.13 0.69
C THR A 5 6.32 -3.35 -0.31
N VAL A 6 6.23 -2.51 -1.33
CA VAL A 6 5.27 -2.68 -2.41
C VAL A 6 5.60 -3.97 -3.15
N LYS A 7 4.72 -4.97 -3.02
CA LYS A 7 4.86 -6.26 -3.67
C LYS A 7 4.56 -6.17 -5.15
N PHE A 8 3.53 -5.40 -5.48
CA PHE A 8 3.05 -5.17 -6.83
C PHE A 8 2.15 -3.94 -6.88
N PHE A 9 2.29 -3.12 -7.91
CA PHE A 9 1.38 -2.03 -8.24
C PHE A 9 0.92 -2.08 -9.70
N ASN A 10 -0.39 -2.09 -9.91
CA ASN A 10 -1.00 -2.02 -11.24
C ASN A 10 -1.42 -0.58 -11.57
N TYR A 11 -0.55 0.16 -12.26
CA TYR A 11 -0.83 1.54 -12.69
C TYR A 11 -2.13 1.67 -13.49
N ASN A 12 -2.42 0.71 -14.38
CA ASN A 12 -3.62 0.76 -15.22
C ASN A 12 -4.91 0.56 -14.43
N LYS A 13 -4.86 -0.18 -13.31
CA LYS A 13 -6.03 -0.46 -12.46
C LYS A 13 -6.06 0.34 -11.16
N GLY A 14 -4.99 1.07 -10.83
CA GLY A 14 -4.90 1.93 -9.67
C GLY A 14 -4.88 1.20 -8.32
N PHE A 15 -4.34 -0.01 -8.24
CA PHE A 15 -4.24 -0.74 -6.96
C PHE A 15 -2.96 -1.57 -6.87
N GLY A 16 -2.59 -1.92 -5.64
CA GLY A 16 -1.46 -2.79 -5.38
C GLY A 16 -1.56 -3.52 -4.05
N PHE A 17 -0.48 -4.20 -3.70
CA PHE A 17 -0.31 -4.89 -2.43
C PHE A 17 1.02 -4.53 -1.78
N ILE A 18 1.02 -4.41 -0.46
CA ILE A 18 2.20 -4.16 0.37
C ILE A 18 2.46 -5.43 1.17
N THR A 19 3.66 -5.99 1.04
CA THR A 19 4.17 -6.99 1.99
C THR A 19 4.48 -6.26 3.29
N GLN A 20 3.71 -6.53 4.33
CA GLN A 20 3.95 -5.96 5.66
C GLN A 20 5.16 -6.61 6.31
N GLU A 21 5.90 -5.88 7.15
CA GLU A 21 7.00 -6.47 7.94
C GLU A 21 6.52 -7.62 8.85
N ARG A 22 5.28 -7.52 9.32
CA ARG A 22 4.59 -8.52 10.13
C ARG A 22 3.13 -8.61 9.69
N GLY A 23 2.71 -9.75 9.19
CA GLY A 23 1.33 -10.01 8.79
C GLY A 23 1.21 -10.46 7.33
N GLU A 24 -0.02 -10.44 6.83
CA GLU A 24 -0.35 -10.79 5.46
C GLU A 24 -0.13 -9.61 4.50
N ASP A 25 -0.17 -9.87 3.20
CA ASP A 25 -0.14 -8.80 2.19
C ASP A 25 -1.36 -7.88 2.35
N LEU A 26 -1.11 -6.57 2.35
CA LEU A 26 -2.15 -5.57 2.57
C LEU A 26 -2.49 -4.85 1.27
N PHE A 27 -3.77 -4.86 0.90
CA PHE A 27 -4.28 -4.16 -0.28
C PHE A 27 -4.20 -2.64 -0.10
N PHE A 28 -3.89 -1.91 -1.17
CA PHE A 28 -4.05 -0.46 -1.23
C PHE A 28 -4.59 0.01 -2.59
N HIS A 29 -5.28 1.14 -2.60
CA HIS A 29 -5.76 1.82 -3.80
C HIS A 29 -4.97 3.11 -4.02
N ILE A 30 -4.80 3.54 -5.27
CA ILE A 30 -4.03 4.75 -5.62
C ILE A 30 -4.59 6.03 -4.97
N SER A 31 -5.89 6.05 -4.65
CA SER A 31 -6.51 7.18 -3.92
C SER A 31 -5.93 7.40 -2.52
N GLU A 32 -5.31 6.38 -1.94
CA GLU A 32 -4.67 6.45 -0.62
C GLU A 32 -3.20 6.85 -0.70
N VAL A 33 -2.63 6.92 -1.91
CA VAL A 33 -1.22 7.30 -2.14
C VAL A 33 -1.07 8.81 -2.02
N GLN A 34 -0.07 9.23 -1.27
CA GLN A 34 0.27 10.64 -1.07
C GLN A 34 1.67 10.91 -1.60
N GLY A 35 1.77 11.85 -2.55
CA GLY A 35 3.05 12.23 -3.16
C GLY A 35 3.40 11.35 -4.35
N GLN A 36 4.56 10.70 -4.29
CA GLN A 36 5.09 9.88 -5.39
C GLN A 36 4.26 8.60 -5.58
N GLU A 37 4.01 8.23 -6.83
CA GLU A 37 3.40 6.94 -7.17
C GLU A 37 4.36 5.78 -6.83
N PRO A 38 3.88 4.73 -6.13
CA PRO A 38 4.70 3.58 -5.74
C PRO A 38 5.07 2.69 -6.93
N GLN A 39 6.26 2.11 -6.87
CA GLN A 39 6.74 1.08 -7.79
C GLN A 39 6.95 -0.25 -7.05
N ASP A 40 6.99 -1.35 -7.81
CA ASP A 40 7.31 -2.67 -7.27
C ASP A 40 8.70 -2.64 -6.60
N GLY A 41 8.76 -3.06 -5.33
CA GLY A 41 9.98 -3.03 -4.52
C GLY A 41 10.18 -1.77 -3.68
N ASP A 42 9.36 -0.72 -3.86
CA ASP A 42 9.47 0.49 -3.05
C ASP A 42 9.18 0.20 -1.57
N THR A 43 9.94 0.85 -0.69
CA THR A 43 9.65 0.84 0.74
C THR A 43 8.64 1.93 1.03
N VAL A 44 7.60 1.60 1.79
CA VAL A 44 6.49 2.52 2.07
C VAL A 44 6.18 2.57 3.56
N GLN A 45 5.64 3.71 3.97
CA GLN A 45 4.93 3.88 5.23
C GLN A 45 3.43 4.04 4.96
N PHE A 46 2.59 3.49 5.84
CA PHE A 46 1.14 3.52 5.69
C PHE A 46 0.43 3.38 7.05
N GLU A 47 -0.88 3.54 7.04
CA GLU A 47 -1.76 3.19 8.16
C GLU A 47 -2.64 2.00 7.78
N ILE A 48 -3.04 1.19 8.76
CA ILE A 48 -3.98 0.09 8.53
C ILE A 48 -5.39 0.61 8.80
N GLY A 49 -6.18 0.71 7.74
CA GLY A 49 -7.59 1.08 7.77
C GLY A 49 -8.50 -0.10 7.46
N GLN A 50 -9.80 0.19 7.35
CA GLN A 50 -10.83 -0.80 7.02
C GLN A 50 -11.57 -0.37 5.76
N GLY A 51 -11.50 -1.20 4.71
CA GLY A 51 -12.27 -1.02 3.48
C GLY A 51 -13.46 -1.97 3.39
N ASN A 52 -14.24 -1.83 2.31
CA ASN A 52 -15.42 -2.66 2.03
C ASN A 52 -15.11 -4.17 1.89
N LYS A 53 -13.85 -4.53 1.67
CA LYS A 53 -13.39 -5.91 1.43
C LYS A 53 -12.43 -6.43 2.50
N GLY A 54 -12.30 -5.74 3.63
CA GLY A 54 -11.34 -6.09 4.68
C GLY A 54 -10.32 -4.99 4.95
N PRO A 55 -9.30 -5.29 5.77
CA PRO A 55 -8.21 -4.38 6.06
C PRO A 55 -7.51 -3.89 4.78
N CYS A 56 -7.13 -2.61 4.75
CA CYS A 56 -6.40 -2.00 3.64
C CYS A 56 -5.40 -0.96 4.14
N ALA A 57 -4.39 -0.64 3.34
CA ALA A 57 -3.46 0.44 3.62
C ALA A 57 -4.07 1.78 3.23
N THR A 58 -4.00 2.75 4.13
CA THR A 58 -4.42 4.15 3.94
C THR A 58 -3.22 5.07 4.14
N SER A 59 -3.29 6.30 3.61
CA SER A 59 -2.22 7.31 3.76
C SER A 59 -0.83 6.77 3.35
N VAL A 60 -0.75 6.06 2.23
CA VAL A 60 0.46 5.40 1.74
C VAL A 60 1.46 6.43 1.22
N ARG A 61 2.72 6.35 1.66
CA ARG A 61 3.82 7.20 1.19
C ARG A 61 5.05 6.37 0.89
N VAL A 62 5.68 6.62 -0.25
CA VAL A 62 7.01 6.10 -0.60
C VAL A 62 8.06 6.79 0.26
N ASN A 63 9.00 6.00 0.81
CA ASN A 63 10.13 6.48 1.61
C ASN A 63 11.34 6.85 0.75
#